data_AF-A0A7S1C041-F1
#
_entry.id   AF-A0A7S1C041-F1
#
_cell.length_a   1.000
_cell.length_b   1.000
_cell.length_c   1.000
_cell.angle_alpha   90.00
_cell.angle_beta   90.00
_cell.angle_gamma   90.00
#
_symmetry.space_group_name_H-M   'P 1'
#
loop_
_entity.id
_entity.type
_entity.pdbx_description
1 polymer ?
#
loop_
_entity_poly.entity_id
_entity_poly.type
_entity_poly.pdbx_seq_one_letter_code
_entity_poly.pdbx_strand_id
1 'polypeptide(L)'
;MPDLLMVRAWHPGEGGEEGRTFVDLESWIGESLGNRRDEVNIWDDEFLGCSKGGDDIRPSVRTAYTTVASLHTKPAETVSTVHDDADCDSASPHKAAVGEPEESPPPAPLELRHEGKLVVTDCLFVEVKSAHDRLDGRQVDWLNILEGAGCKARVCQFVESKKRKDRSVEGSMSS
;
A
#
# COMPACT_ATOMS: atom_id res chain seq x y z
N MET A 1 7.61 7.91 -0.06
CA MET A 1 7.46 6.99 1.08
C MET A 1 6.01 7.08 1.47
N PRO A 2 5.30 5.96 1.62
CA PRO A 2 3.85 5.97 1.85
C PRO A 2 3.49 6.79 3.08
N ASP A 3 2.39 7.52 2.98
CA ASP A 3 1.92 8.40 4.07
C ASP A 3 1.44 7.60 5.28
N LEU A 4 0.82 6.44 5.03
CA LEU A 4 0.23 5.60 6.06
C LEU A 4 0.74 4.16 5.94
N LEU A 5 1.02 3.56 7.10
CA LEU A 5 1.24 2.13 7.25
C LEU A 5 0.13 1.58 8.14
N MET A 6 -0.64 0.66 7.61
CA MET A 6 -1.63 -0.10 8.36
C MET A 6 -1.07 -1.48 8.64
N VAL A 7 -1.06 -1.86 9.92
CA VAL A 7 -0.61 -3.18 10.37
C VAL A 7 -1.81 -3.92 10.93
N ARG A 8 -1.92 -5.20 10.57
CA ARG A 8 -2.88 -6.14 11.16
C ARG A 8 -2.10 -7.31 11.69
N ALA A 9 -2.44 -7.76 12.89
CA ALA A 9 -1.85 -8.94 13.49
C ALA A 9 -2.95 -9.91 13.92
N TRP A 10 -2.73 -11.20 13.71
CA TRP A 10 -3.65 -12.23 14.16
C TRP A 10 -2.90 -13.51 14.51
N HIS A 11 -3.53 -14.32 15.36
CA HIS A 11 -3.11 -15.68 15.60
C HIS A 11 -3.66 -16.60 14.51
N PRO A 12 -2.85 -17.53 13.97
CA PRO A 12 -3.34 -18.55 13.06
C PRO A 12 -4.29 -19.49 13.82
N GLY A 13 -5.56 -19.54 13.41
CA GLY A 13 -6.54 -20.47 13.96
C GLY A 13 -6.54 -21.81 13.23
N GLU A 14 -7.09 -22.85 13.86
CA GLU A 14 -7.19 -24.20 13.28
C GLU A 14 -8.20 -24.34 12.12
N GLY A 15 -8.86 -23.25 11.71
CA GLY A 15 -9.94 -23.23 10.72
C GLY A 15 -9.70 -22.37 9.48
N GLY A 16 -8.46 -21.99 9.15
CA GLY A 16 -8.18 -21.11 8.01
C GLY A 16 -8.54 -19.64 8.29
N GLU A 17 -9.12 -18.92 7.30
CA GLU A 17 -9.38 -17.48 7.43
C GLU A 17 -10.47 -17.12 8.44
N GLU A 18 -11.50 -17.95 8.58
CA GLU A 18 -12.64 -17.70 9.50
C GLU A 18 -12.27 -17.91 10.98
N GLY A 19 -11.18 -18.64 11.25
CA GLY A 19 -10.69 -18.90 12.60
C GLY A 19 -9.68 -17.88 13.14
N ARG A 20 -9.44 -16.77 12.42
CA ARG A 20 -8.41 -15.80 12.81
C ARG A 20 -8.86 -15.00 14.03
N THR A 21 -8.03 -15.02 15.08
CA THR A 21 -8.23 -14.14 16.25
C THR A 21 -7.29 -12.96 16.12
N PHE A 22 -7.85 -11.75 16.00
CA PHE A 22 -7.06 -10.53 15.92
C PHE A 22 -6.31 -10.28 17.22
N VAL A 23 -5.05 -9.86 17.08
CA VAL A 23 -4.22 -9.42 18.20
C VAL A 23 -4.54 -7.96 18.47
N ASP A 24 -4.80 -7.62 19.73
CA ASP A 24 -4.86 -6.23 20.15
C ASP A 24 -3.46 -5.62 20.04
N LEU A 25 -3.30 -4.69 19.10
CA LEU A 25 -2.00 -4.06 18.83
C LEU A 25 -1.55 -3.16 19.98
N GLU A 26 -2.50 -2.59 20.73
CA GLU A 26 -2.19 -1.76 21.90
C GLU A 26 -1.50 -2.63 22.97
N SER A 27 -2.04 -3.83 23.24
CA SER A 27 -1.42 -4.76 24.18
C SER A 27 -0.12 -5.37 23.67
N TRP A 28 -0.01 -5.62 22.37
CA TRP A 28 1.15 -6.29 21.80
C TRP A 28 2.36 -5.37 21.59
N ILE A 29 2.15 -4.18 21.02
CA ILE A 29 3.22 -3.21 20.78
C ILE A 29 3.57 -2.45 22.07
N GLY A 30 2.61 -2.35 23.00
CA GLY A 30 2.79 -1.68 24.29
C GLY A 30 2.66 -0.16 24.19
N GLU A 31 2.19 0.37 23.06
CA GLU A 31 1.92 1.79 22.85
C GLU A 31 0.41 2.03 22.85
N SER A 32 -0.05 2.92 23.74
CA SER A 32 -1.44 3.33 23.78
C SER A 32 -1.76 4.33 22.68
N LEU A 33 -2.53 3.90 21.69
CA LEU A 33 -3.09 4.77 20.67
C LEU A 33 -4.27 5.52 21.33
N GLY A 34 -4.01 6.75 21.78
CA GLY A 34 -4.89 7.49 22.69
C GLY A 34 -6.40 7.35 22.43
N ASN A 35 -7.14 6.90 23.45
CA ASN A 35 -8.58 6.80 23.74
C ASN A 35 -9.72 7.02 22.70
N ARG A 36 -9.48 7.27 21.41
CA ARG A 36 -10.54 7.27 20.39
C ARG A 36 -10.75 5.86 19.86
N ARG A 37 -11.44 5.04 20.65
CA ARG A 37 -11.93 3.72 20.23
C ARG A 37 -13.23 3.90 19.46
N ASP A 38 -13.12 4.43 18.24
CA ASP A 38 -14.11 4.12 17.23
C ASP A 38 -13.61 2.80 16.60
N GLU A 39 -14.27 1.69 16.88
CA GLU A 39 -13.99 0.38 16.27
C GLU A 39 -14.34 0.47 14.78
N VAL A 40 -13.48 1.11 14.00
CA VAL A 40 -13.66 1.19 12.57
C VAL A 40 -12.75 0.17 11.93
N ASN A 41 -13.35 -0.75 11.17
CA ASN A 41 -12.62 -1.75 10.43
C ASN A 41 -11.96 -1.06 9.22
N ILE A 42 -10.79 -0.45 9.43
CA ILE A 42 -10.06 0.39 8.45
C ILE A 42 -9.72 -0.41 7.17
N TRP A 43 -9.72 -1.74 7.26
CA TRP A 43 -9.47 -2.65 6.15
C TRP A 43 -10.67 -2.87 5.24
N ASP A 44 -11.87 -2.49 5.69
CA ASP A 44 -13.04 -2.52 4.84
C ASP A 44 -12.94 -1.35 3.85
N ASP A 45 -13.16 -1.63 2.57
CA ASP A 45 -13.10 -0.60 1.52
C ASP A 45 -14.08 0.56 1.84
N GLU A 46 -15.10 0.31 2.66
CA GLU A 46 -16.02 1.33 3.18
C GLU A 46 -15.34 2.41 4.02
N PHE A 47 -14.34 2.07 4.85
CA PHE A 47 -13.69 3.06 5.70
C PHE A 47 -12.87 4.06 4.90
N LEU A 48 -12.23 3.60 3.82
CA LEU A 48 -11.49 4.46 2.90
C LEU A 48 -12.42 5.28 1.98
N GLY A 49 -13.75 5.16 2.16
CA GLY A 49 -14.74 5.78 1.28
C GLY A 49 -14.74 5.16 -0.11
N CYS A 50 -14.29 3.91 -0.25
CA CYS A 50 -14.12 3.21 -1.51
C CYS A 50 -15.28 2.27 -1.85
N SER A 51 -16.43 2.35 -1.16
CA SER A 51 -17.59 1.48 -1.42
C SER A 51 -17.91 1.48 -2.92
N LYS A 52 -17.63 0.34 -3.54
CA LYS A 52 -17.89 0.03 -4.94
C LYS A 52 -19.37 0.29 -5.19
N GLY A 53 -19.68 1.36 -5.93
CA GLY A 53 -21.02 1.91 -6.04
C GLY A 53 -22.09 0.87 -6.37
N GLY A 54 -22.89 0.53 -5.36
CA GLY A 54 -24.29 0.16 -5.53
C GLY A 54 -25.13 1.43 -5.48
N ASP A 55 -26.11 1.53 -6.37
CA ASP A 55 -26.92 2.71 -6.70
C ASP A 55 -27.83 3.28 -5.57
N ASP A 56 -27.43 3.21 -4.29
CA ASP A 56 -28.23 3.77 -3.21
C ASP A 56 -27.83 5.19 -2.83
N ILE A 57 -28.83 6.06 -2.89
CA ILE A 57 -28.77 7.52 -2.84
C ILE A 57 -28.36 7.98 -1.43
N ARG A 58 -27.06 8.01 -1.15
CA ARG A 58 -26.45 8.83 -0.09
C ARG A 58 -25.21 9.53 -0.66
N PRO A 59 -24.87 10.75 -0.19
CA PRO A 59 -23.72 11.50 -0.69
C PRO A 59 -22.43 10.78 -0.30
N SER A 60 -22.01 9.85 -1.15
CA SER A 60 -20.82 9.03 -1.01
C SER A 60 -19.63 9.74 -1.65
N VAL A 61 -18.59 9.96 -0.86
CA VAL A 61 -17.25 10.34 -1.33
C VAL A 61 -16.82 9.22 -2.28
N ARG A 62 -16.66 9.51 -3.57
CA ARG A 62 -16.19 8.49 -4.52
C ARG A 62 -14.67 8.46 -4.47
N THR A 63 -14.07 7.56 -3.69
CA THR A 63 -12.63 7.28 -3.77
C THR A 63 -12.38 6.26 -4.88
N ALA A 64 -11.51 6.56 -5.84
CA ALA A 64 -11.12 5.64 -6.90
C ALA A 64 -9.75 5.00 -6.57
N TYR A 65 -9.70 3.68 -6.51
CA TYR A 65 -8.44 2.94 -6.41
C TYR A 65 -7.94 2.61 -7.82
N THR A 66 -6.68 2.96 -8.08
CA THR A 66 -5.96 2.41 -9.24
C THR A 66 -4.84 1.55 -8.68
N THR A 67 -4.91 0.23 -8.89
CA THR A 67 -3.75 -0.63 -8.67
C THR A 67 -2.63 -0.18 -9.61
N VAL A 68 -1.39 -0.13 -9.12
CA VAL A 68 -0.21 0.33 -9.87
C VAL A 68 -0.05 -0.42 -11.20
N ALA A 69 -0.45 -1.69 -11.25
CA ALA A 69 -0.53 -2.50 -12.48
C ALA A 69 -1.40 -1.87 -13.60
N SER A 70 -2.42 -1.07 -13.25
CA SER A 70 -3.35 -0.47 -14.21
C SER A 70 -2.89 0.89 -14.75
N LEU A 71 -1.79 1.46 -14.23
CA LEU A 71 -1.23 2.75 -14.68
C LEU A 71 -0.20 2.61 -15.83
N HIS A 72 0.20 1.39 -16.18
CA HIS A 72 1.30 1.12 -17.12
C HIS A 72 0.89 0.65 -18.53
N THR A 73 -0.32 0.92 -18.99
CA THR A 73 -0.68 0.72 -20.41
C THR A 73 -0.27 1.93 -21.26
N LYS A 74 1.02 2.07 -21.53
CA LYS A 74 1.52 2.77 -22.72
C LYS A 74 2.23 1.77 -23.64
N PRO A 75 1.95 1.76 -24.95
CA PRO A 75 2.63 0.88 -25.89
C PRO A 75 4.13 1.22 -25.92
N ALA A 76 4.97 0.21 -25.73
CA ALA A 76 6.41 0.34 -25.78
C ALA A 76 6.85 0.76 -27.19
N GLU A 77 7.41 1.97 -27.32
CA GLU A 77 8.17 2.37 -28.49
C GLU A 77 9.57 1.77 -28.39
N THR A 78 9.90 0.93 -29.37
CA THR A 78 11.17 0.24 -29.53
C THR A 78 12.28 1.27 -29.83
N VAL A 79 13.14 1.54 -28.85
CA VAL A 79 14.37 2.33 -29.04
C VAL A 79 15.49 1.40 -29.51
N SER A 80 15.96 1.63 -30.73
CA SER A 80 17.11 0.94 -31.33
C SER A 80 18.42 1.47 -30.74
N THR A 81 19.18 0.59 -30.08
CA THR A 81 20.53 0.88 -29.57
C THR A 81 21.57 0.56 -30.64
N VAL A 82 22.35 1.56 -31.03
CA VAL A 82 23.55 1.43 -31.87
C VAL A 82 24.72 1.02 -30.99
N HIS A 83 25.46 -0.02 -31.41
CA HIS A 83 26.71 -0.45 -30.80
C HIS A 83 27.89 0.24 -31.50
N ASP A 84 28.71 0.95 -30.73
CA ASP A 84 30.04 1.40 -31.13
C ASP A 84 31.09 0.56 -30.38
N ASP A 85 31.74 -0.33 -31.10
CA ASP A 85 32.86 -1.15 -30.66
C ASP A 85 34.12 -0.28 -30.57
N ALA A 86 34.68 -0.14 -29.36
CA ALA A 86 36.02 0.42 -29.16
C ALA A 86 36.89 -0.59 -28.40
N ASP A 87 37.73 -1.29 -29.16
CA ASP A 87 38.84 -2.12 -28.71
C ASP A 87 39.81 -1.32 -27.83
N CYS A 88 40.00 -1.77 -26.58
CA CYS A 88 41.11 -1.32 -25.75
C CYS A 88 41.78 -2.54 -25.10
N ASP A 89 42.71 -3.10 -25.85
CA ASP A 89 43.61 -4.17 -25.45
C ASP A 89 44.69 -3.61 -24.49
N SER A 90 44.71 -4.04 -23.24
CA SER A 90 45.83 -3.78 -22.33
C SER A 90 45.98 -4.86 -21.26
N ALA A 91 47.23 -5.31 -21.16
CA ALA A 91 47.68 -6.54 -20.53
C ALA A 91 47.46 -6.61 -19.00
N SER A 92 47.20 -7.85 -18.57
CA SER A 92 47.16 -8.35 -17.17
C SER A 92 48.34 -7.89 -16.32
N PRO A 93 48.17 -7.84 -14.98
CA PRO A 93 48.86 -8.87 -14.20
C PRO A 93 48.18 -9.33 -12.89
N HIS A 94 48.49 -10.57 -12.51
CA HIS A 94 48.37 -11.23 -11.19
C HIS A 94 46.97 -11.44 -10.60
N LYS A 95 46.36 -12.54 -11.05
CA LYS A 95 45.26 -13.28 -10.44
C LYS A 95 45.70 -13.84 -9.07
N ALA A 96 45.71 -13.01 -8.03
CA ALA A 96 45.73 -13.48 -6.66
C ALA A 96 44.44 -14.29 -6.44
N ALA A 97 44.57 -15.53 -5.98
CA ALA A 97 43.45 -16.35 -5.56
C ALA A 97 42.84 -15.73 -4.29
N VAL A 98 42.06 -14.67 -4.49
CA VAL A 98 41.15 -14.14 -3.47
C VAL A 98 40.11 -15.22 -3.30
N GLY A 99 40.24 -16.01 -2.22
CA GLY A 99 39.21 -16.96 -1.83
C GLY A 99 37.89 -16.20 -1.81
N GLU A 100 36.90 -16.70 -2.56
CA GLU A 100 35.57 -16.12 -2.52
C GLU A 100 35.15 -16.03 -1.05
N PRO A 101 34.75 -14.83 -0.57
CA PRO A 101 34.27 -14.71 0.79
C PRO A 101 33.10 -15.69 0.92
N GLU A 102 33.22 -16.68 1.81
CA GLU A 102 32.10 -17.55 2.15
C GLU A 102 30.95 -16.64 2.57
N GLU A 103 29.95 -16.54 1.70
CA GLU A 103 28.79 -15.71 1.94
C GLU A 103 28.04 -16.33 3.12
N SER A 104 28.04 -15.62 4.25
CA SER A 104 27.32 -16.08 5.44
C SER A 104 25.86 -16.33 5.05
N PRO A 105 25.25 -17.45 5.50
CA PRO A 105 23.87 -17.75 5.16
C PRO A 105 22.96 -16.58 5.60
N PRO A 106 21.87 -16.32 4.84
CA PRO A 106 20.93 -15.28 5.21
C PRO A 106 20.36 -15.55 6.61
N PRO A 107 20.07 -14.50 7.39
CA PRO A 107 19.49 -14.66 8.71
C PRO A 107 18.17 -15.42 8.65
N ALA A 108 17.87 -16.19 9.69
CA ALA A 108 16.60 -16.90 9.80
C ALA A 108 15.42 -15.90 9.77
N PRO A 109 14.25 -16.31 9.23
CA PRO A 109 13.06 -15.47 9.24
C PRO A 109 12.67 -15.02 10.65
N LEU A 110 12.21 -13.77 10.78
CA LEU A 110 11.78 -13.20 12.05
C LEU A 110 10.44 -13.84 12.48
N GLU A 111 10.43 -14.49 13.64
CA GLU A 111 9.20 -15.00 14.27
C GLU A 111 8.63 -13.97 15.25
N LEU A 112 7.37 -13.57 15.02
CA LEU A 112 6.65 -12.66 15.88
C LEU A 112 5.75 -13.46 16.84
N ARG A 113 5.78 -13.14 18.13
CA ARG A 113 4.99 -13.82 19.15
C ARG A 113 4.24 -12.83 20.05
N HIS A 114 3.02 -13.21 20.44
CA HIS A 114 2.19 -12.52 21.43
C HIS A 114 1.60 -13.58 22.35
N GLU A 115 1.77 -13.41 23.67
CA GLU A 115 1.37 -14.40 24.69
C GLU A 115 1.91 -15.82 24.41
N GLY A 116 3.14 -15.91 23.90
CA GLY A 116 3.80 -17.17 23.55
C GLY A 116 3.31 -17.83 22.26
N LYS A 117 2.23 -17.33 21.65
CA LYS A 117 1.67 -17.83 20.38
C LYS A 117 2.29 -17.09 19.19
N LEU A 118 2.41 -17.77 18.06
CA LEU A 118 2.85 -17.16 16.80
C LEU A 118 1.84 -16.10 16.36
N VAL A 119 2.35 -15.00 15.82
CA VAL A 119 1.59 -13.90 15.24
C VAL A 119 1.92 -13.82 13.77
N VAL A 120 0.88 -13.79 12.94
CA VAL A 120 0.99 -13.46 11.53
C VAL A 120 0.61 -12.00 11.37
N THR A 121 1.38 -11.27 10.57
CA THR A 121 1.12 -9.85 10.29
C THR A 121 0.85 -9.64 8.81
N ASP A 122 -0.10 -8.75 8.51
CA ASP A 122 -0.25 -8.14 7.19
C ASP A 122 0.03 -6.65 7.33
N CYS A 123 0.85 -6.14 6.40
CA CYS A 123 1.11 -4.73 6.25
C CYS A 123 0.44 -4.22 4.96
N LEU A 124 -0.26 -3.09 5.06
CA LEU A 124 -0.79 -2.35 3.94
C LEU A 124 -0.22 -0.93 3.96
N PHE A 125 0.54 -0.60 2.93
CA PHE A 125 1.07 0.73 2.70
C PHE A 125 0.06 1.54 1.90
N VAL A 126 -0.30 2.73 2.37
CA VAL A 126 -1.26 3.61 1.70
C VAL A 126 -0.61 4.97 1.47
N GLU A 127 -0.53 5.36 0.20
CA GLU A 127 -0.23 6.72 -0.23
C GLU A 127 -1.53 7.50 -0.36
N VAL A 128 -1.62 8.69 0.25
CA VAL A 128 -2.84 9.48 0.30
C VAL A 128 -2.70 10.70 -0.60
N LYS A 129 -3.63 10.87 -1.52
CA LYS A 129 -3.63 11.95 -2.51
C LYS A 129 -4.89 12.79 -2.42
N SER A 130 -4.72 14.10 -2.54
CA SER A 130 -5.85 15.00 -2.74
C SER A 130 -6.42 14.87 -4.16
N ALA A 131 -7.57 15.48 -4.42
CA ALA A 131 -8.27 15.39 -5.70
C ALA A 131 -7.47 15.85 -6.91
N HIS A 132 -6.56 16.79 -6.72
CA HIS A 132 -5.72 17.33 -7.80
C HIS A 132 -4.26 16.94 -7.66
N ASP A 133 -3.93 16.18 -6.61
CA ASP A 133 -2.57 15.69 -6.40
C ASP A 133 -2.32 14.42 -7.23
N ARG A 134 -1.07 14.24 -7.65
CA ARG A 134 -0.62 13.09 -8.43
C ARG A 134 0.56 12.44 -7.74
N LEU A 135 0.81 11.18 -8.08
CA LEU A 135 2.05 10.54 -7.71
C LEU A 135 3.21 11.20 -8.46
N ASP A 136 4.26 11.57 -7.73
CA ASP A 136 5.54 11.90 -8.36
C ASP A 136 6.29 10.61 -8.77
N GLY A 137 7.34 10.75 -9.58
CA GLY A 137 8.10 9.60 -10.08
C GLY A 137 8.71 8.75 -8.96
N ARG A 138 9.18 9.39 -7.88
CA ARG A 138 9.80 8.69 -6.74
C ARG A 138 8.76 7.92 -5.93
N GLN A 139 7.56 8.45 -5.79
CA GLN A 139 6.43 7.77 -5.14
C GLN A 139 6.04 6.52 -5.93
N VAL A 140 5.96 6.61 -7.26
CA VAL A 140 5.72 5.45 -8.13
C VAL A 140 6.81 4.39 -7.95
N ASP A 141 8.09 4.79 -7.97
CA ASP A 141 9.20 3.86 -7.78
C ASP A 141 9.10 3.11 -6.45
N TRP A 142 8.79 3.81 -5.36
CA TRP A 142 8.62 3.19 -4.05
C TRP A 142 7.45 2.21 -4.00
N LEU A 143 6.31 2.55 -4.61
CA LEU A 143 5.16 1.64 -4.67
C LEU A 143 5.52 0.37 -5.46
N ASN A 144 6.25 0.50 -6.56
CA ASN A 144 6.73 -0.64 -7.34
C ASN A 144 7.72 -1.51 -6.55
N ILE A 145 8.63 -0.91 -5.79
CA ILE A 145 9.56 -1.64 -4.93
C ILE A 145 8.80 -2.43 -3.85
N LEU A 146 7.81 -1.80 -3.21
CA LEU A 146 6.98 -2.46 -2.20
C LEU A 146 6.20 -3.64 -2.79
N GLU A 147 5.58 -3.45 -3.96
CA GLU A 147 4.86 -4.53 -4.66
C GLU A 147 5.81 -5.66 -5.08
N GLY A 148 7.00 -5.33 -5.60
CA GLY A 148 8.04 -6.31 -5.95
C GLY A 148 8.56 -7.09 -4.75
N ALA A 149 8.54 -6.49 -3.55
CA ALA A 149 8.87 -7.14 -2.29
C ALA A 149 7.69 -7.98 -1.72
N GLY A 150 6.57 -8.09 -2.42
CA GLY A 150 5.38 -8.82 -1.98
C GLY A 150 4.52 -8.08 -0.95
N CYS A 151 4.77 -6.79 -0.72
CA CYS A 151 3.97 -5.97 0.18
C CYS A 151 2.69 -5.49 -0.51
N LYS A 152 1.61 -5.36 0.26
CA LYS A 152 0.37 -4.72 -0.24
C LYS A 152 0.55 -3.21 -0.19
N ALA A 153 0.49 -2.55 -1.35
CA ALA A 153 0.54 -1.10 -1.46
C ALA A 153 -0.69 -0.57 -2.22
N ARG A 154 -1.27 0.55 -1.76
CA ARG A 154 -2.45 1.19 -2.35
C ARG A 154 -2.28 2.70 -2.40
N VAL A 155 -3.03 3.34 -3.28
CA VAL A 155 -3.16 4.81 -3.36
C VAL A 155 -4.61 5.16 -3.07
N CYS A 156 -4.83 6.02 -2.07
CA CYS A 156 -6.14 6.55 -1.71
C CYS A 156 -6.24 7.99 -2.22
N GLN A 157 -7.05 8.22 -3.26
CA GLN A 157 -7.24 9.56 -3.82
C GLN A 157 -8.62 10.12 -3.46
N PHE A 158 -8.65 11.20 -2.68
CA PHE A 158 -9.88 11.93 -2.40
C PHE A 158 -10.41 12.56 -3.67
N VAL A 159 -11.72 12.48 -3.93
CA VAL A 159 -12.35 13.19 -5.04
C VAL A 159 -13.18 14.34 -4.50
N GLU A 160 -13.13 15.49 -5.19
CA GLU A 160 -13.98 16.62 -4.83
C GLU A 160 -15.46 16.22 -4.89
N SER A 161 -16.16 16.39 -3.76
CA SER A 161 -17.60 16.26 -3.75
C SER A 161 -18.20 17.44 -4.52
N LYS A 162 -18.95 17.15 -5.60
CA LYS A 162 -19.74 18.19 -6.28
C LYS A 162 -20.71 18.77 -5.25
N LYS A 163 -20.45 19.99 -4.77
CA LYS A 163 -21.32 20.71 -3.85
C LYS A 163 -22.71 20.73 -4.49
N ARG A 164 -23.64 19.94 -3.95
CA ARG A 164 -25.03 19.96 -4.42
C ARG A 164 -25.50 21.39 -4.17
N LYS A 165 -25.78 22.11 -5.26
CA LYS A 165 -26.44 23.42 -5.21
C LYS A 165 -27.83 23.14 -4.67
N ASP A 166 -27.94 23.17 -3.36
CA ASP A 166 -29.17 22.96 -2.62
C ASP A 166 -30.16 24.00 -3.16
N ARG A 167 -31.13 23.53 -3.95
CA ARG A 167 -32.24 24.39 -4.34
C ARG A 167 -33.08 24.51 -3.08
N SER A 168 -32.78 25.52 -2.28
CA SER A 168 -33.70 26.02 -1.26
C SER A 168 -35.02 26.29 -1.97
N VAL A 169 -35.97 25.39 -1.80
CA VAL A 169 -37.37 25.61 -2.18
C VAL A 169 -37.85 26.71 -1.25
N GLU A 170 -37.79 27.96 -1.72
CA GLU A 170 -38.53 29.06 -1.11
C GLU A 170 -40.02 28.69 -1.22
N GLY A 171 -40.54 28.12 -0.13
CA GLY A 171 -41.96 27.92 0.06
C GLY A 171 -42.66 29.27 0.02
N SER A 172 -43.37 29.52 -1.08
CA SER A 172 -44.36 30.58 -1.17
C SER A 172 -45.49 30.26 -0.19
N MET A 173 -45.48 30.88 0.99
CA MET A 173 -46.65 30.98 1.85
C MET A 173 -47.61 32.00 1.21
N SER A 174 -48.55 31.53 0.40
CA SER A 174 -49.74 32.31 0.05
C SER A 174 -50.70 32.30 1.24
N SER A 175 -51.01 33.51 1.71
CA SER A 175 -51.98 33.85 2.76
C SER A 175 -53.43 33.67 2.29
#